data_AF-A0A7C7JNX7-F1
#
_entry.id   AF-A0A7C7JNX7-F1
#
_cell.length_a   1.000
_cell.length_b   1.000
_cell.length_c   1.000
_cell.angle_alpha   90.00
_cell.angle_beta   90.00
_cell.angle_gamma   90.00
#
_symmetry.space_group_name_H-M   'P 1'
#
loop_
_entity.id
_entity.type
_entity.pdbx_description
1 polymer ?
#
loop_
_entity_poly.entity_id
_entity_poly.type
_entity_poly.pdbx_seq_one_letter_code
_entity_poly.pdbx_strand_id
1 'polypeptide(L)'
;MSRPSFLPSLVWVALCVWILVPSPAASQLGRAEVTRVTFQGNESFPDDSLARAIVTRETECRSVVFAPFCWAGADFALRRFYLPERDVPLDRLRLEAWYYQRGFREIAVDTVTSLGEEGRATVSFIIDEGEPVIAARVDFEGGDGLSEDGLFEALPLQAGDRLSLLALDATRDTLERRLANRGYARVSVLRRHLIPAVEPYRALVTFDIDPGSRVRYGPIVVSGNSKLSEATVLNTLQFSTGDLYRRDEMQQGQARLFGLDIIRSAAVRGDFQVGPDSVIPITVNVVEGDAYRVRYGGGWTTAECFGVEAQWAARNFFGGGRLLQVRGRAANLLTPQFHDILCPQGGRGAFGDLTGTISLDFAQPWIFSTRNSFSASVFLERQSLPDVFIREAVGIEFALIRLIGPQTSLTLAYRTELVRLDAAEVLFCTNLLVCNPEDVSILEDANWLSPIGLSFSRNFANNVLNPTRGYSVVLEIEHASRWTGSNFRYDRVVAEGTLYSGLGRSGVLAARLRGGWVGAGAFKALLQTP
;
A
#
# COMPACT_ATOMS: atom_id res chain seq x y z
N MET A 1 33.68 47.62 -57.85
CA MET A 1 34.90 46.77 -57.88
C MET A 1 35.75 47.24 -56.70
N SER A 2 36.22 46.47 -55.73
CA SER A 2 36.38 45.02 -55.54
C SER A 2 36.80 44.79 -54.08
N ARG A 3 36.18 43.81 -53.39
CA ARG A 3 36.53 43.07 -52.15
C ARG A 3 37.23 43.81 -50.98
N PRO A 4 36.72 43.66 -49.73
CA PRO A 4 37.56 43.66 -48.55
C PRO A 4 37.96 42.22 -48.19
N SER A 5 39.17 42.08 -47.65
CA SER A 5 39.70 40.85 -47.09
C SER A 5 40.49 41.15 -45.82
N PHE A 6 40.48 40.15 -44.93
CA PHE A 6 41.39 39.91 -43.80
C PHE A 6 41.23 40.73 -42.50
N LEU A 7 40.55 40.07 -41.53
CA LEU A 7 40.94 39.98 -40.11
C LEU A 7 42.40 39.45 -39.98
N PRO A 8 43.14 39.60 -38.84
CA PRO A 8 42.64 39.51 -37.46
C PRO A 8 43.41 40.31 -36.37
N SER A 9 43.01 40.07 -35.11
CA SER A 9 43.82 39.98 -33.89
C SER A 9 43.61 41.04 -32.79
N LEU A 10 43.03 40.53 -31.69
CA LEU A 10 43.41 40.67 -30.27
C LEU A 10 43.47 42.07 -29.62
N VAL A 11 42.92 42.09 -28.40
CA VAL A 11 43.04 43.09 -27.32
C VAL A 11 41.95 44.16 -27.29
N TRP A 12 40.82 43.84 -26.65
CA TRP A 12 40.05 44.71 -25.75
C TRP A 12 39.36 43.77 -24.75
N VAL A 13 39.99 43.46 -23.62
CA VAL A 13 39.85 44.18 -22.33
C VAL A 13 38.38 44.26 -21.90
N ALA A 14 37.98 43.24 -21.14
CA ALA A 14 37.28 43.37 -19.86
C ALA A 14 36.20 44.45 -19.77
N LEU A 15 35.05 44.22 -20.40
CA LEU A 15 33.77 44.79 -19.96
C LEU A 15 32.67 43.79 -20.30
N CYS A 16 31.70 43.62 -19.39
CA CYS A 16 30.52 42.73 -19.48
C CYS A 16 30.65 41.30 -18.91
N VAL A 17 31.19 41.15 -17.68
CA VAL A 17 30.94 39.97 -16.81
C VAL A 17 30.28 40.37 -15.49
N TRP A 18 29.56 41.49 -15.45
CA TRP A 18 28.73 41.87 -14.31
C TRP A 18 27.37 42.29 -14.82
N ILE A 19 26.31 41.90 -14.11
CA ILE A 19 24.89 41.99 -14.48
C ILE A 19 24.42 40.78 -15.28
N LEU A 20 24.36 39.62 -14.61
CA LEU A 20 23.20 38.73 -14.60
C LEU A 20 23.35 37.77 -13.40
N VAL A 21 23.49 38.35 -12.21
CA VAL A 21 23.10 37.66 -10.97
C VAL A 21 21.64 38.03 -10.79
N PRO A 22 20.68 37.10 -10.91
CA PRO A 22 19.32 37.38 -10.50
C PRO A 22 19.36 37.54 -8.98
N SER A 23 19.31 38.78 -8.48
CA SER A 23 19.15 39.06 -7.05
C SER A 23 17.78 38.55 -6.59
N PRO A 24 17.67 37.47 -5.78
CA PRO A 24 16.41 37.06 -5.21
C PRO A 24 16.36 37.60 -3.78
N ALA A 25 16.35 38.92 -3.60
CA ALA A 25 16.45 39.47 -2.24
C ALA A 25 15.66 40.75 -1.98
N ALA A 26 14.85 41.24 -2.93
CA ALA A 26 14.17 42.54 -2.78
C ALA A 26 12.64 42.49 -2.99
N SER A 27 11.98 41.39 -2.64
CA SER A 27 10.51 41.33 -2.59
C SER A 27 9.91 40.65 -1.36
N GLN A 28 10.70 40.39 -0.31
CA GLN A 28 10.23 39.75 0.95
C GLN A 28 10.20 40.69 2.17
N LEU A 29 10.17 42.01 1.97
CA LEU A 29 9.99 42.95 3.07
C LEU A 29 8.58 42.83 3.65
N GLY A 30 8.46 42.12 4.78
CA GLY A 30 7.27 42.10 5.62
C GLY A 30 6.81 40.74 6.15
N ARG A 31 7.49 39.63 5.82
CA ARG A 31 7.13 38.31 6.35
C ARG A 31 8.27 37.73 7.16
N ALA A 32 8.05 37.59 8.47
CA ALA A 32 9.05 36.99 9.35
C ALA A 32 9.13 35.47 9.10
N GLU A 33 10.33 34.93 8.86
CA GLU A 33 10.58 33.51 8.68
C GLU A 33 10.55 32.79 10.03
N VAL A 34 9.76 31.72 10.18
CA VAL A 34 9.71 30.94 11.43
C VAL A 34 10.94 30.05 11.51
N THR A 35 11.90 30.43 12.35
CA THR A 35 13.16 29.68 12.49
C THR A 35 13.06 28.55 13.50
N ARG A 36 12.15 28.65 14.47
CA ARG A 36 12.00 27.67 15.54
C ARG A 36 10.60 27.66 16.11
N VAL A 37 10.05 26.46 16.32
CA VAL A 37 8.80 26.23 17.05
C VAL A 37 9.09 25.35 18.26
N THR A 38 8.86 25.84 19.48
CA THR A 38 9.08 25.06 20.71
C THR A 38 7.78 24.82 21.47
N PHE A 39 7.70 23.68 22.15
CA PHE A 39 6.67 23.36 23.12
C PHE A 39 7.33 23.24 24.50
N GLN A 40 6.68 23.80 25.52
CA GLN A 40 7.19 23.79 26.89
C GLN A 40 6.05 23.37 27.81
N GLY A 41 6.34 22.52 28.80
CA GLY A 41 5.35 22.04 29.77
C GLY A 41 4.53 20.84 29.32
N ASN A 42 4.81 20.28 28.13
CA ASN A 42 4.25 19.00 27.71
C ASN A 42 4.99 17.81 28.33
N GLU A 43 4.27 16.98 29.08
CA GLU A 43 4.80 15.77 29.73
C GLU A 43 4.14 14.51 29.14
N SER A 44 2.85 14.59 28.83
CA SER A 44 2.07 13.45 28.35
C SER A 44 2.32 13.12 26.89
N PHE A 45 2.79 14.08 26.09
CA PHE A 45 2.97 13.91 24.65
C PHE A 45 4.26 14.56 24.13
N PRO A 46 4.97 13.88 23.22
CA PRO A 46 6.19 14.42 22.65
C PRO A 46 5.89 15.55 21.65
N ASP A 47 6.82 16.49 21.52
CA ASP A 47 6.77 17.66 20.63
C ASP A 47 6.35 17.30 19.20
N ASP A 48 6.86 16.19 18.67
CA ASP A 48 6.54 15.68 17.32
C ASP A 48 5.06 15.33 17.10
N SER A 49 4.33 15.05 18.17
CA SER A 49 2.88 14.82 18.09
C SER A 49 2.12 16.15 18.06
N LEU A 50 2.53 17.12 18.88
CA LEU A 50 1.92 18.44 19.00
C LEU A 50 2.15 19.29 17.75
N ALA A 51 3.38 19.25 17.27
CA ALA A 51 3.81 19.63 15.94
C ALA A 51 2.88 19.31 14.78
N ARG A 52 2.30 18.09 14.79
CA ARG A 52 1.44 17.59 13.72
C ARG A 52 0.00 18.07 13.89
N ALA A 53 -0.35 18.57 15.06
CA ALA A 53 -1.66 19.16 15.35
C ALA A 53 -1.75 20.64 14.92
N ILE A 54 -0.62 21.30 14.65
CA ILE A 54 -0.55 22.72 14.28
C ILE A 54 -0.14 22.95 12.82
N VAL A 55 -0.45 24.14 12.31
CA VAL A 55 -0.09 24.57 10.96
C VAL A 55 1.27 25.26 10.94
N THR A 56 1.60 26.04 11.98
CA THR A 56 2.89 26.74 12.09
C THR A 56 4.03 25.74 12.11
N ARG A 57 4.95 25.88 11.15
CA ARG A 57 6.14 25.04 11.02
C ARG A 57 7.37 25.90 11.03
N GLU A 58 8.44 25.33 11.55
CA GLU A 58 9.78 25.89 11.41
C GLU A 58 10.30 25.67 9.99
N THR A 59 11.20 26.54 9.53
CA THR A 59 11.96 26.31 8.32
C THR A 59 12.75 25.01 8.43
N GLU A 60 12.39 24.04 7.59
CA GLU A 60 12.97 22.70 7.59
C GLU A 60 13.91 22.52 6.38
N CYS A 61 14.95 21.71 6.55
CA CYS A 61 15.73 21.20 5.42
C CYS A 61 14.82 20.34 4.53
N ARG A 62 14.91 20.53 3.21
CA ARG A 62 14.15 19.71 2.25
C ARG A 62 14.49 18.22 2.31
N SER A 63 15.74 17.89 2.66
CA SER A 63 16.22 16.52 2.79
C SER A 63 17.45 16.48 3.70
N VAL A 64 17.65 15.35 4.38
CA VAL A 64 18.86 15.05 5.16
C VAL A 64 20.11 15.10 4.27
N VAL A 65 20.00 14.76 2.98
CA VAL A 65 21.11 14.82 2.00
C VAL A 65 21.63 16.25 1.81
N PHE A 66 20.76 17.25 1.97
CA PHE A 66 21.14 18.66 1.85
C PHE A 66 21.52 19.30 3.20
N ALA A 67 21.62 18.52 4.29
CA ALA A 67 22.04 19.03 5.60
C ALA A 67 23.38 19.82 5.55
N PRO A 68 24.40 19.43 4.76
CA PRO A 68 25.63 20.22 4.61
C PRO A 68 25.46 21.55 3.87
N PHE A 69 24.29 21.82 3.28
CA PHE A 69 23.98 23.08 2.59
C PHE A 69 22.91 23.91 3.33
N CYS A 70 22.20 23.30 4.29
CA CYS A 70 21.20 23.99 5.10
C CYS A 70 21.80 24.98 6.10
N TRP A 71 22.91 24.62 6.76
CA TRP A 71 23.60 25.52 7.70
C TRP A 71 24.16 26.76 7.00
N ALA A 72 24.47 26.65 5.71
CA ALA A 72 24.90 27.74 4.84
C ALA A 72 23.74 28.60 4.29
N GLY A 73 22.48 28.30 4.67
CA GLY A 73 21.32 29.11 4.29
C GLY A 73 20.89 28.99 2.83
N ALA A 74 21.34 27.96 2.10
CA ALA A 74 21.09 27.85 0.67
C ALA A 74 19.61 27.61 0.33
N ASP A 75 19.00 28.51 -0.45
CA ASP A 75 17.57 28.48 -0.82
C ASP A 75 17.10 27.17 -1.44
N PHE A 76 17.97 26.49 -2.20
CA PHE A 76 17.65 25.20 -2.82
C PHE A 76 17.54 24.04 -1.81
N ALA A 77 18.18 24.18 -0.65
CA ALA A 77 18.24 23.17 0.42
C ALA A 77 17.16 23.37 1.49
N LEU A 78 16.63 24.59 1.64
CA LEU A 78 15.66 24.95 2.67
C LEU A 78 14.22 25.01 2.16
N ARG A 79 13.28 24.68 3.02
CA ARG A 79 11.86 24.93 2.85
C ARG A 79 11.44 25.98 3.88
N ARG A 80 11.44 27.25 3.45
CA ARG A 80 11.10 28.39 4.31
C ARG A 80 9.62 28.40 4.66
N PHE A 81 9.32 28.56 5.94
CA PHE A 81 7.98 28.83 6.45
C PHE A 81 7.95 30.23 7.05
N TYR A 82 6.89 30.98 6.81
CA TYR A 82 6.74 32.36 7.28
C TYR A 82 5.64 32.41 8.34
N LEU A 83 5.80 33.32 9.31
CA LEU A 83 4.93 33.50 10.43
C LEU A 83 3.55 33.94 9.93
N PRO A 84 2.51 33.11 10.08
CA PRO A 84 1.17 33.52 9.76
C PRO A 84 0.57 34.12 11.03
N GLU A 85 0.50 35.46 11.11
CA GLU A 85 -0.02 36.18 12.30
C GLU A 85 -1.42 35.70 12.73
N ARG A 86 -2.22 35.19 11.79
CA ARG A 86 -3.55 34.63 12.05
C ARG A 86 -3.55 33.17 12.49
N ASP A 87 -2.57 32.38 12.07
CA ASP A 87 -2.57 30.94 12.35
C ASP A 87 -2.00 30.63 13.73
N VAL A 88 -1.14 31.49 14.30
CA VAL A 88 -0.55 31.25 15.63
C VAL A 88 -1.62 31.22 16.75
N PRO A 89 -2.59 32.16 16.83
CA PRO A 89 -3.71 32.05 17.77
C PRO A 89 -4.62 30.85 17.47
N LEU A 90 -4.75 30.45 16.21
CA LEU A 90 -5.56 29.28 15.83
C LEU A 90 -4.85 27.97 16.20
N ASP A 91 -3.53 27.92 16.12
CA ASP A 91 -2.69 26.79 16.53
C ASP A 91 -2.76 26.55 18.04
N ARG A 92 -2.84 27.61 18.85
CA ARG A 92 -3.18 27.50 20.27
C ARG A 92 -4.49 26.73 20.46
N LEU A 93 -5.57 27.16 19.80
CA LEU A 93 -6.88 26.49 19.89
C LEU A 93 -6.84 25.05 19.36
N ARG A 94 -6.04 24.78 18.31
CA ARG A 94 -5.83 23.41 17.79
C ARG A 94 -5.15 22.52 18.84
N LEU A 95 -4.15 23.02 19.56
CA LEU A 95 -3.49 22.30 20.65
C LEU A 95 -4.44 22.07 21.81
N GLU A 96 -5.13 23.11 22.29
CA GLU A 96 -6.15 22.99 23.35
C GLU A 96 -7.19 21.93 22.98
N ALA A 97 -7.75 21.98 21.76
CA ALA A 97 -8.70 20.98 21.28
C ALA A 97 -8.10 19.57 21.20
N TRP A 98 -6.83 19.45 20.80
CA TRP A 98 -6.13 18.16 20.67
C TRP A 98 -5.92 17.49 22.03
N TYR A 99 -5.56 18.26 23.06
CA TYR A 99 -5.42 17.83 24.45
C TYR A 99 -6.79 17.53 25.08
N TYR A 100 -7.78 18.39 24.85
CA TYR A 100 -9.15 18.22 25.34
C TYR A 100 -9.77 16.90 24.85
N GLN A 101 -9.60 16.57 23.56
CA GLN A 101 -10.04 15.29 22.99
C GLN A 101 -9.37 14.05 23.62
N ARG A 102 -8.24 14.25 24.32
CA ARG A 102 -7.44 13.20 24.96
C ARG A 102 -7.56 13.21 26.49
N GLY A 103 -8.44 14.04 27.05
CA GLY A 103 -8.79 13.99 28.48
C GLY A 103 -8.20 15.06 29.35
N PHE A 104 -7.55 16.08 28.77
CA PHE A 104 -7.01 17.20 29.53
C PHE A 104 -8.02 18.35 29.49
N ARG A 105 -8.79 18.50 30.56
CA ARG A 105 -9.91 19.45 30.62
C ARG A 105 -9.45 20.87 30.92
N GLU A 106 -8.43 20.99 31.78
CA GLU A 106 -7.89 22.27 32.25
C GLU A 106 -6.72 22.76 31.40
N ILE A 107 -6.52 22.15 30.23
CA ILE A 107 -5.47 22.52 29.30
C ILE A 107 -5.50 24.04 29.06
N ALA A 108 -4.39 24.69 29.36
CA ALA A 108 -4.14 26.08 29.00
C ALA A 108 -2.90 26.13 28.11
N VAL A 109 -3.03 26.77 26.95
CA VAL A 109 -1.90 26.98 26.05
C VAL A 109 -1.71 28.46 25.86
N ASP A 110 -0.55 28.97 26.24
CA ASP A 110 -0.15 30.34 25.92
C ASP A 110 0.89 30.35 24.81
N THR A 111 0.95 31.45 24.08
CA THR A 111 1.86 31.58 22.95
C THR A 111 2.72 32.81 23.11
N VAL A 112 4.03 32.61 23.08
CA VAL A 112 5.03 33.67 23.05
C VAL A 112 5.64 33.71 21.66
N THR A 113 5.46 34.83 20.96
CA THR A 113 6.07 35.06 19.65
C THR A 113 7.15 36.13 19.78
N SER A 114 8.38 35.77 19.44
CA SER A 114 9.52 36.69 19.42
C SER A 114 9.95 36.95 17.99
N LEU A 115 10.00 38.22 17.59
CA LEU A 115 10.61 38.65 16.34
C LEU A 115 12.07 38.98 16.61
N GLY A 116 12.97 38.18 16.06
CA GLY A 116 14.41 38.43 16.09
C GLY A 116 14.86 39.42 15.00
N GLU A 117 16.15 39.75 15.03
CA GLU A 117 16.78 40.57 14.00
C GLU A 117 16.71 39.88 12.61
N GLU A 118 16.66 40.69 11.55
CA GLU A 118 16.63 40.23 10.14
C GLU A 118 15.37 39.47 9.70
N GLY A 119 14.22 39.69 10.37
CA GLY A 119 12.96 39.08 9.95
C GLY A 119 12.86 37.59 10.28
N ARG A 120 13.49 37.14 11.37
CA ARG A 120 13.33 35.78 11.92
C ARG A 120 12.30 35.79 13.05
N ALA A 121 11.44 34.78 13.12
CA ALA A 121 10.43 34.61 14.16
C ALA A 121 10.65 33.30 14.91
N THR A 122 10.52 33.33 16.24
CA THR A 122 10.43 32.14 17.08
C THR A 122 9.07 32.11 17.74
N VAL A 123 8.41 30.95 17.68
CA VAL A 123 7.09 30.72 18.30
C VAL A 123 7.25 29.67 19.38
N SER A 124 6.87 30.01 20.60
CA SER A 124 6.91 29.11 21.75
C SER A 124 5.50 28.93 22.30
N PHE A 125 5.03 27.68 22.34
CA PHE A 125 3.78 27.31 22.99
C PHE A 125 4.09 26.83 24.42
N ILE A 126 3.61 27.57 25.41
CA ILE A 126 3.71 27.21 26.83
C ILE A 126 2.42 26.49 27.17
N ILE A 127 2.54 25.22 27.54
CA ILE A 127 1.44 24.29 27.75
C ILE A 127 1.39 23.97 29.24
N ASP A 128 0.24 24.25 29.85
CA ASP A 128 -0.14 23.69 31.13
C ASP A 128 -1.17 22.60 30.87
N GLU A 129 -0.75 21.33 30.95
CA GLU A 129 -1.62 20.20 30.62
C GLU A 129 -2.79 20.06 31.61
N GLY A 130 -2.57 20.43 32.88
CA GLY A 130 -3.46 20.10 33.99
C GLY A 130 -3.55 18.59 34.28
N GLU A 131 -4.37 18.22 35.28
CA GLU A 131 -4.57 16.79 35.56
C GLU A 131 -5.47 16.11 34.51
N PRO A 132 -5.14 14.88 34.08
CA PRO A 132 -5.97 14.13 33.16
C PRO A 132 -7.27 13.66 33.83
N VAL A 133 -8.37 13.75 33.08
CA VAL A 133 -9.62 13.12 33.48
C VAL A 133 -9.50 11.61 33.32
N ILE A 134 -9.70 10.86 34.40
CA ILE A 134 -9.66 9.39 34.40
C ILE A 134 -11.08 8.84 34.33
N ALA A 135 -11.32 7.86 33.46
CA ALA A 135 -12.57 7.12 33.41
C ALA A 135 -12.65 6.17 34.61
N ALA A 136 -13.15 6.64 35.74
CA ALA A 136 -13.20 5.86 36.99
C ALA A 136 -14.15 4.67 36.89
N ARG A 137 -15.23 4.81 36.11
CA ARG A 137 -16.22 3.77 35.89
C ARG A 137 -16.76 3.83 34.47
N VAL A 138 -16.95 2.67 33.87
CA VAL A 138 -17.57 2.49 32.55
C VAL A 138 -18.74 1.52 32.72
N ASP A 139 -19.95 2.04 32.65
CA ASP A 139 -21.20 1.30 32.79
C ASP A 139 -21.89 1.12 31.42
N PHE A 140 -22.68 0.05 31.32
CA PHE A 140 -23.48 -0.26 30.14
C PHE A 140 -24.93 -0.45 30.58
N GLU A 141 -25.84 0.36 30.05
CA GLU A 141 -27.28 0.28 30.33
C GLU A 141 -28.02 -0.24 29.09
N GLY A 142 -29.14 -0.94 29.27
CA GLY A 142 -29.94 -1.50 28.16
C GLY A 142 -29.34 -2.75 27.50
N GLY A 143 -28.27 -3.30 28.08
CA GLY A 143 -27.58 -4.51 27.61
C GLY A 143 -28.10 -5.83 28.21
N ASP A 144 -29.19 -5.80 28.96
CA ASP A 144 -29.70 -6.98 29.68
C ASP A 144 -30.06 -8.11 28.70
N GLY A 145 -29.39 -9.27 28.84
CA GLY A 145 -29.53 -10.42 27.94
C GLY A 145 -28.62 -10.41 26.70
N LEU A 146 -27.74 -9.41 26.54
CA LEU A 146 -26.77 -9.31 25.43
C LEU A 146 -25.34 -9.72 25.83
N SER A 147 -25.12 -10.15 27.08
CA SER A 147 -23.80 -10.30 27.69
C SER A 147 -23.03 -11.58 27.32
N GLU A 148 -23.67 -12.56 26.67
CA GLU A 148 -23.13 -13.93 26.60
C GLU A 148 -21.93 -14.13 25.64
N ASP A 149 -21.64 -13.17 24.73
CA ASP A 149 -20.69 -13.38 23.63
C ASP A 149 -19.47 -12.43 23.63
N GLY A 150 -18.97 -11.99 24.79
CA GLY A 150 -17.80 -11.08 24.82
C GLY A 150 -18.06 -9.68 24.24
N LEU A 151 -19.32 -9.23 24.27
CA LEU A 151 -19.74 -7.91 23.77
C LEU A 151 -18.96 -6.76 24.41
N PHE A 152 -18.62 -6.88 25.69
CA PHE A 152 -17.94 -5.86 26.49
C PHE A 152 -16.44 -6.11 26.70
N GLU A 153 -15.89 -7.17 26.09
CA GLU A 153 -14.47 -7.52 26.25
C GLU A 153 -13.57 -6.68 25.35
N ALA A 154 -12.37 -6.33 25.83
CA ALA A 154 -11.34 -5.62 25.06
C ALA A 154 -11.86 -4.37 24.33
N LEU A 155 -12.72 -3.58 25.00
CA LEU A 155 -13.20 -2.31 24.46
C LEU A 155 -12.07 -1.26 24.45
N PRO A 156 -12.06 -0.32 23.48
CA PRO A 156 -11.05 0.73 23.39
C PRO A 156 -10.94 1.65 24.62
N LEU A 157 -12.02 1.81 25.39
CA LEU A 157 -12.03 2.53 26.65
C LEU A 157 -12.36 1.56 27.79
N GLN A 158 -11.49 1.50 28.79
CA GLN A 158 -11.66 0.69 30.00
C GLN A 158 -11.66 1.58 31.24
N ALA A 159 -12.19 1.05 32.35
CA ALA A 159 -12.11 1.73 33.64
C ALA A 159 -10.64 1.85 34.07
N GLY A 160 -10.23 3.06 34.49
CA GLY A 160 -8.86 3.41 34.81
C GLY A 160 -8.09 4.09 33.67
N ASP A 161 -8.60 4.04 32.44
CA ASP A 161 -7.98 4.75 31.31
C ASP A 161 -8.18 6.27 31.44
N ARG A 162 -7.27 7.03 30.84
CA ARG A 162 -7.50 8.45 30.57
C ARG A 162 -8.69 8.60 29.63
N LEU A 163 -9.67 9.42 30.02
CA LEU A 163 -10.86 9.66 29.23
C LEU A 163 -10.49 10.34 27.91
N SER A 164 -10.67 9.66 26.78
CA SER A 164 -10.53 10.27 25.47
C SER A 164 -11.86 10.23 24.72
N LEU A 165 -12.23 11.36 24.10
CA LEU A 165 -13.39 11.42 23.22
C LEU A 165 -13.25 10.44 22.03
N LEU A 166 -12.02 10.22 21.56
CA LEU A 166 -11.72 9.25 20.51
C LEU A 166 -11.96 7.81 20.99
N ALA A 167 -11.58 7.49 22.23
CA ALA A 167 -11.78 6.16 22.81
C ALA A 167 -13.27 5.91 23.14
N LEU A 168 -14.01 6.95 23.56
CA LEU A 168 -15.47 6.91 23.72
C LEU A 168 -16.15 6.58 22.38
N ASP A 169 -15.80 7.30 21.31
CA ASP A 169 -16.34 7.08 19.97
C ASP A 169 -16.01 5.68 19.45
N ALA A 170 -14.75 5.27 19.57
CA ALA A 170 -14.30 3.95 19.15
C ALA A 170 -15.00 2.83 19.92
N THR A 171 -15.29 3.04 21.21
CA THR A 171 -16.03 2.07 22.05
C THR A 171 -17.48 1.96 21.60
N ARG A 172 -18.18 3.09 21.40
CA ARG A 172 -19.53 3.13 20.81
C ARG A 172 -19.58 2.37 19.49
N ASP A 173 -18.69 2.72 18.55
CA ASP A 173 -18.67 2.12 17.21
C ASP A 173 -18.35 0.62 17.26
N THR A 174 -17.50 0.20 18.21
CA THR A 174 -17.18 -1.22 18.45
C THR A 174 -18.41 -1.98 18.95
N LEU A 175 -19.16 -1.42 19.91
CA LEU A 175 -20.40 -2.02 20.42
C LEU A 175 -21.46 -2.11 19.33
N GLU A 176 -21.73 -1.03 18.60
CA GLU A 176 -22.68 -1.02 17.49
C GLU A 176 -22.31 -2.05 16.42
N ARG A 177 -21.03 -2.12 16.01
CA ARG A 177 -20.57 -3.11 15.04
C ARG A 177 -20.76 -4.54 15.56
N ARG A 178 -20.40 -4.81 16.82
CA ARG A 178 -20.56 -6.12 17.46
C ARG A 178 -22.02 -6.54 17.53
N LEU A 179 -22.92 -5.64 17.88
CA LEU A 179 -24.37 -5.91 17.93
C LEU A 179 -24.97 -6.07 16.53
N ALA A 180 -24.59 -5.20 15.58
CA ALA A 180 -25.00 -5.33 14.19
C ALA A 180 -24.56 -6.66 13.57
N ASN A 181 -23.42 -7.21 13.98
CA ASN A 181 -22.95 -8.54 13.57
C ASN A 181 -23.63 -9.73 14.28
N ARG A 182 -24.54 -9.46 15.23
CA ARG A 182 -25.41 -10.44 15.88
C ARG A 182 -26.87 -10.34 15.43
N GLY A 183 -27.16 -9.49 14.45
CA GLY A 183 -28.50 -9.28 13.89
C GLY A 183 -29.19 -7.99 14.34
N TYR A 184 -28.57 -7.17 15.19
CA TYR A 184 -29.17 -5.92 15.67
C TYR A 184 -28.82 -4.76 14.72
N ALA A 185 -29.46 -4.72 13.57
CA ALA A 185 -29.06 -3.82 12.49
C ALA A 185 -29.41 -2.33 12.76
N ARG A 186 -30.46 -2.09 13.55
CA ARG A 186 -30.92 -0.75 13.98
C ARG A 186 -30.41 -0.37 15.37
N VAL A 187 -29.33 -1.01 15.84
CA VAL A 187 -28.71 -0.69 17.12
C VAL A 187 -28.31 0.79 17.18
N SER A 188 -28.55 1.40 18.33
CA SER A 188 -28.11 2.75 18.66
C SER A 188 -27.41 2.71 20.02
N VAL A 189 -26.18 3.22 20.09
CA VAL A 189 -25.45 3.34 21.35
C VAL A 189 -25.24 4.81 21.65
N LEU A 190 -25.90 5.31 22.69
CA LEU A 190 -25.70 6.66 23.19
C LEU A 190 -24.60 6.67 24.25
N ARG A 191 -23.82 7.75 24.28
CA ARG A 191 -22.77 7.96 25.27
C ARG A 191 -23.19 9.06 26.23
N ARG A 192 -23.11 8.79 27.51
CA ARG A 192 -23.22 9.79 28.58
C ARG A 192 -21.94 9.76 29.39
N HIS A 193 -21.44 10.92 29.78
CA HIS A 193 -20.34 11.01 30.71
C HIS A 193 -20.58 12.17 31.66
N LEU A 194 -20.35 11.91 32.94
CA LEU A 194 -20.42 12.90 34.00
C LEU A 194 -19.02 13.08 34.56
N ILE A 195 -18.52 14.31 34.58
CA ILE A 195 -17.25 14.68 35.19
C ILE A 195 -17.57 15.58 36.40
N PRO A 196 -17.55 15.05 37.62
CA PRO A 196 -17.68 15.85 38.84
C PRO A 196 -16.62 16.96 38.87
N ALA A 197 -16.98 18.14 39.38
CA ALA A 197 -16.09 19.30 39.48
C ALA A 197 -15.14 19.22 40.71
N VAL A 198 -14.74 18.01 41.10
CA VAL A 198 -13.87 17.76 42.25
C VAL A 198 -12.60 17.09 41.76
N GLU A 199 -11.46 17.69 42.06
CA GLU A 199 -10.14 17.10 41.79
C GLU A 199 -9.84 15.94 42.76
N PRO A 200 -9.24 14.83 42.29
CA PRO A 200 -8.85 14.55 40.90
C PRO A 200 -10.06 14.21 40.02
N TYR A 201 -10.04 14.65 38.76
CA TYR A 201 -11.18 14.50 37.83
C TYR A 201 -11.46 13.04 37.46
N ARG A 202 -12.57 12.52 37.98
CA ARG A 202 -13.01 11.13 37.77
C ARG A 202 -14.32 11.08 37.00
N ALA A 203 -14.25 10.70 35.72
CA ALA A 203 -15.42 10.57 34.88
C ALA A 203 -16.19 9.26 35.17
N LEU A 204 -17.50 9.38 35.25
CA LEU A 204 -18.45 8.27 35.20
C LEU A 204 -18.99 8.20 33.77
N VAL A 205 -18.64 7.15 33.04
CA VAL A 205 -19.03 6.95 31.65
C VAL A 205 -20.14 5.89 31.60
N THR A 206 -21.22 6.18 30.89
CA THR A 206 -22.31 5.25 30.66
C THR A 206 -22.58 5.15 29.17
N PHE A 207 -22.64 3.93 28.65
CA PHE A 207 -23.12 3.65 27.30
C PHE A 207 -24.54 3.10 27.39
N ASP A 208 -25.51 3.84 26.86
CA ASP A 208 -26.91 3.43 26.79
C ASP A 208 -27.13 2.71 25.48
N ILE A 209 -27.40 1.41 25.57
CA ILE A 209 -27.51 0.52 24.43
C ILE A 209 -28.99 0.28 24.16
N ASP A 210 -29.45 0.76 23.00
CA ASP A 210 -30.71 0.31 22.41
C ASP A 210 -30.39 -0.69 21.29
N PRO A 211 -30.50 -2.01 21.54
CA PRO A 211 -30.21 -3.01 20.52
C PRO A 211 -31.23 -3.00 19.37
N GLY A 212 -32.46 -2.53 19.62
CA GLY A 212 -33.58 -2.72 18.71
C GLY A 212 -33.92 -4.20 18.45
N SER A 213 -34.66 -4.46 17.37
CA SER A 213 -35.06 -5.82 16.98
C SER A 213 -33.90 -6.59 16.33
N ARG A 214 -33.89 -7.91 16.53
CA ARG A 214 -33.01 -8.81 15.79
C ARG A 214 -33.59 -9.07 14.41
N VAL A 215 -32.80 -8.85 13.37
CA VAL A 215 -33.26 -8.88 11.97
C VAL A 215 -32.50 -9.86 11.11
N ARG A 216 -33.13 -10.25 10.00
CA ARG A 216 -32.57 -11.07 8.93
C ARG A 216 -32.49 -10.28 7.64
N TYR A 217 -31.65 -10.73 6.70
CA TYR A 217 -31.68 -10.17 5.36
C TYR A 217 -33.01 -10.47 4.69
N GLY A 218 -33.64 -9.43 4.16
CA GLY A 218 -34.84 -9.52 3.34
C GLY A 218 -34.52 -9.81 1.88
N PRO A 219 -35.49 -9.57 0.98
CA PRO A 219 -35.27 -9.69 -0.45
C PRO A 219 -34.06 -8.87 -0.89
N ILE A 220 -33.18 -9.51 -1.67
CA ILE A 220 -31.99 -8.88 -2.25
C ILE A 220 -32.33 -8.52 -3.69
N VAL A 221 -32.32 -7.23 -4.01
CA VAL A 221 -32.59 -6.73 -5.36
C VAL A 221 -31.28 -6.26 -5.97
N VAL A 222 -30.90 -6.86 -7.11
CA VAL A 222 -29.70 -6.47 -7.86
C VAL A 222 -30.07 -5.55 -9.01
N SER A 223 -29.28 -4.48 -9.20
CA SER A 223 -29.43 -3.57 -10.34
C SER A 223 -28.08 -3.17 -10.95
N GLY A 224 -28.10 -2.84 -12.24
CA GLY A 224 -26.92 -2.41 -13.01
C GLY A 224 -26.05 -3.55 -13.56
N ASN A 225 -26.46 -4.80 -13.37
CA ASN A 225 -25.79 -5.99 -13.88
C ASN A 225 -26.26 -6.34 -15.31
N SER A 226 -25.80 -5.59 -16.32
CA SER A 226 -26.21 -5.79 -17.72
C SER A 226 -25.55 -6.99 -18.40
N LYS A 227 -24.28 -7.25 -18.10
CA LYS A 227 -23.45 -8.31 -18.71
C LYS A 227 -23.15 -9.42 -17.72
N LEU A 228 -23.09 -9.08 -16.43
CA LEU A 228 -22.90 -10.03 -15.35
C LEU A 228 -24.24 -10.63 -14.96
N SER A 229 -24.30 -11.96 -14.82
CA SER A 229 -25.53 -12.61 -14.38
C SER A 229 -25.86 -12.22 -12.93
N GLU A 230 -27.15 -12.07 -12.63
CA GLU A 230 -27.61 -11.79 -11.27
C GLU A 230 -27.15 -12.87 -10.29
N ALA A 231 -27.19 -14.14 -10.70
CA ALA A 231 -26.67 -15.26 -9.93
C ALA A 231 -25.19 -15.09 -9.56
N THR A 232 -24.35 -14.56 -10.46
CA THR A 232 -22.94 -14.26 -10.16
C THR A 232 -22.82 -13.19 -9.08
N VAL A 233 -23.66 -12.14 -9.14
CA VAL A 233 -23.67 -11.07 -8.14
C VAL A 233 -24.08 -11.63 -6.78
N LEU A 234 -25.19 -12.37 -6.72
CA LEU A 234 -25.71 -12.97 -5.48
C LEU A 234 -24.71 -13.96 -4.86
N ASN A 235 -24.11 -14.85 -5.66
CA ASN A 235 -23.10 -15.79 -5.19
C ASN A 235 -21.84 -15.09 -4.65
N THR A 236 -21.52 -13.89 -5.15
CA THR A 236 -20.36 -13.11 -4.69
C THR A 236 -20.59 -12.45 -3.32
N LEU A 237 -21.86 -12.18 -2.96
CA LEU A 237 -22.22 -11.56 -1.67
C LEU A 237 -21.93 -12.47 -0.47
N GLN A 238 -22.07 -13.79 -0.59
CA GLN A 238 -21.94 -14.80 0.47
C GLN A 238 -22.96 -14.71 1.62
N PHE A 239 -24.08 -14.02 1.42
CA PHE A 239 -25.24 -14.07 2.31
C PHE A 239 -26.49 -14.10 1.43
N SER A 240 -27.54 -14.73 1.95
CA SER A 240 -28.80 -14.94 1.26
C SER A 240 -29.95 -14.34 2.04
N THR A 241 -31.07 -14.13 1.36
CA THR A 241 -32.35 -13.81 2.00
C THR A 241 -32.65 -14.82 3.11
N GLY A 242 -32.97 -14.35 4.31
CA GLY A 242 -33.25 -15.18 5.49
C GLY A 242 -32.07 -15.40 6.42
N ASP A 243 -30.83 -15.17 5.98
CA ASP A 243 -29.67 -15.25 6.87
C ASP A 243 -29.73 -14.14 7.94
N LEU A 244 -29.08 -14.39 9.08
CA LEU A 244 -28.99 -13.40 10.15
C LEU A 244 -28.22 -12.17 9.65
N TYR A 245 -28.72 -10.97 9.92
CA TYR A 245 -28.04 -9.75 9.49
C TYR A 245 -26.67 -9.61 10.15
N ARG A 246 -25.63 -9.38 9.34
CA ARG A 246 -24.27 -9.05 9.78
C ARG A 246 -23.71 -7.89 8.95
N ARG A 247 -23.39 -6.77 9.59
CA ARG A 247 -22.84 -5.59 8.91
C ARG A 247 -21.52 -5.91 8.20
N ASP A 248 -20.66 -6.71 8.82
CA ASP A 248 -19.35 -7.07 8.26
C ASP A 248 -19.50 -7.95 7.01
N GLU A 249 -20.49 -8.85 6.94
CA GLU A 249 -20.73 -9.67 5.76
C GLU A 249 -21.22 -8.84 4.56
N MET A 250 -22.05 -7.83 4.81
CA MET A 250 -22.44 -6.87 3.75
C MET A 250 -21.24 -6.09 3.21
N GLN A 251 -20.39 -5.57 4.10
CA GLN A 251 -19.19 -4.82 3.70
C GLN A 251 -18.21 -5.71 2.93
N GLN A 252 -18.01 -6.95 3.38
CA GLN A 252 -17.18 -7.92 2.67
C GLN A 252 -17.79 -8.32 1.33
N GLY A 253 -19.11 -8.49 1.24
CA GLY A 253 -19.83 -8.74 -0.01
C GLY A 253 -19.63 -7.61 -1.02
N GLN A 254 -19.74 -6.35 -0.57
CA GLN A 254 -19.45 -5.18 -1.40
C GLN A 254 -17.99 -5.16 -1.88
N ALA A 255 -17.04 -5.43 -0.99
CA ALA A 255 -15.62 -5.49 -1.34
C ALA A 255 -15.31 -6.61 -2.35
N ARG A 256 -15.95 -7.79 -2.21
CA ARG A 256 -15.83 -8.90 -3.16
C ARG A 256 -16.40 -8.57 -4.53
N LEU A 257 -17.56 -7.90 -4.58
CA LEU A 257 -18.13 -7.41 -5.83
C LEU A 257 -17.19 -6.42 -6.50
N PHE A 258 -16.68 -5.44 -5.75
CA PHE A 258 -15.69 -4.50 -6.27
C PHE A 258 -14.38 -5.18 -6.73
N GLY A 259 -14.04 -6.33 -6.14
CA GLY A 259 -12.89 -7.15 -6.54
C GLY A 259 -13.05 -7.87 -7.88
N LEU A 260 -14.26 -7.93 -8.45
CA LEU A 260 -14.45 -8.46 -9.81
C LEU A 260 -13.96 -7.44 -10.84
N ASP A 261 -13.09 -7.86 -11.77
CA ASP A 261 -12.47 -6.93 -12.74
C ASP A 261 -13.49 -6.21 -13.66
N ILE A 262 -14.66 -6.83 -13.89
CA ILE A 262 -15.78 -6.22 -14.63
C ILE A 262 -16.51 -5.14 -13.82
N ILE A 263 -16.39 -5.05 -12.50
CA ILE A 263 -17.14 -4.08 -11.69
C ILE A 263 -16.28 -2.82 -11.48
N ARG A 264 -16.80 -1.65 -11.86
CA ARG A 264 -16.15 -0.34 -11.59
C ARG A 264 -16.51 0.19 -10.21
N SER A 265 -17.73 -0.05 -9.76
CA SER A 265 -18.19 0.30 -8.41
C SER A 265 -19.33 -0.63 -7.99
N ALA A 266 -19.44 -0.85 -6.68
CA ALA A 266 -20.50 -1.65 -6.07
C ALA A 266 -20.98 -0.96 -4.79
N ALA A 267 -22.29 -0.89 -4.61
CA ALA A 267 -22.93 -0.40 -3.40
C ALA A 267 -23.94 -1.42 -2.91
N VAL A 268 -23.74 -1.91 -1.68
CA VAL A 268 -24.65 -2.85 -1.01
C VAL A 268 -25.28 -2.12 0.17
N ARG A 269 -26.58 -1.85 0.10
CA ARG A 269 -27.30 -1.03 1.09
C ARG A 269 -28.51 -1.78 1.63
N GLY A 270 -28.70 -1.69 2.95
CA GLY A 270 -29.95 -2.12 3.58
C GLY A 270 -30.93 -0.96 3.62
N ASP A 271 -32.19 -1.23 3.32
CA ASP A 271 -33.28 -0.28 3.55
C ASP A 271 -33.81 -0.46 4.98
N PHE A 272 -33.52 0.52 5.83
CA PHE A 272 -33.91 0.48 7.24
C PHE A 272 -35.32 1.04 7.49
N GLN A 273 -35.92 1.70 6.49
CA GLN A 273 -37.21 2.38 6.57
C GLN A 273 -38.37 1.51 6.05
N VAL A 274 -38.07 0.55 5.17
CA VAL A 274 -39.08 -0.29 4.50
C VAL A 274 -39.09 -1.70 5.07
N GLY A 275 -40.29 -2.22 5.33
CA GLY A 275 -40.54 -3.62 5.71
C GLY A 275 -40.82 -3.83 7.20
N PRO A 276 -41.09 -5.08 7.62
CA PRO A 276 -41.28 -5.43 9.03
C PRO A 276 -40.01 -5.18 9.84
N ASP A 277 -40.15 -4.93 11.14
CA ASP A 277 -38.99 -4.68 12.01
C ASP A 277 -37.99 -5.83 12.05
N SER A 278 -38.38 -7.05 11.71
CA SER A 278 -37.55 -8.27 11.74
C SER A 278 -36.79 -8.57 10.43
N VAL A 279 -36.99 -7.80 9.36
CA VAL A 279 -36.41 -8.06 8.04
C VAL A 279 -35.92 -6.77 7.40
N ILE A 280 -34.71 -6.79 6.82
CA ILE A 280 -34.13 -5.63 6.12
C ILE A 280 -33.93 -5.96 4.64
N PRO A 281 -34.72 -5.38 3.73
CA PRO A 281 -34.48 -5.50 2.29
C PRO A 281 -33.10 -4.96 1.92
N ILE A 282 -32.41 -5.66 1.02
CA ILE A 282 -31.06 -5.28 0.57
C ILE A 282 -31.10 -4.90 -0.90
N THR A 283 -30.55 -3.73 -1.22
CA THR A 283 -30.38 -3.27 -2.60
C THR A 283 -28.89 -3.29 -2.96
N VAL A 284 -28.59 -3.98 -4.06
CA VAL A 284 -27.24 -4.14 -4.59
C VAL A 284 -27.17 -3.43 -5.94
N ASN A 285 -26.46 -2.30 -5.96
CA ASN A 285 -26.27 -1.52 -7.17
C ASN A 285 -24.83 -1.71 -7.65
N VAL A 286 -24.65 -2.26 -8.83
CA VAL A 286 -23.33 -2.43 -9.47
C VAL A 286 -23.22 -1.55 -10.70
N VAL A 287 -22.04 -1.00 -10.94
CA VAL A 287 -21.71 -0.32 -12.20
C VAL A 287 -20.68 -1.15 -12.92
N GLU A 288 -21.08 -1.68 -14.07
CA GLU A 288 -20.22 -2.52 -14.89
C GLU A 288 -19.19 -1.72 -15.72
N GLY A 289 -18.07 -2.38 -15.94
CA GLY A 289 -16.96 -2.01 -16.78
C GLY A 289 -17.20 -2.39 -18.23
N ASP A 290 -16.28 -1.94 -19.08
CA ASP A 290 -16.18 -2.44 -20.44
C ASP A 290 -15.77 -3.91 -20.37
N ALA A 291 -16.45 -4.74 -21.15
CA ALA A 291 -16.21 -6.20 -21.16
C ALA A 291 -14.84 -6.51 -21.76
N TYR A 292 -14.41 -5.69 -22.72
CA TYR A 292 -13.10 -5.81 -23.34
C TYR A 292 -12.28 -4.59 -22.99
N ARG A 293 -11.00 -4.80 -22.69
CA ARG A 293 -10.06 -3.74 -22.42
C ARG A 293 -8.76 -4.02 -23.17
N VAL A 294 -8.32 -3.03 -23.93
CA VAL A 294 -6.98 -3.02 -24.52
C VAL A 294 -6.14 -2.00 -23.78
N ARG A 295 -4.94 -2.39 -23.38
CA ARG A 295 -3.88 -1.51 -22.90
C ARG A 295 -2.68 -1.70 -23.79
N TYR A 296 -2.00 -0.62 -24.11
CA TYR A 296 -0.74 -0.65 -24.83
C TYR A 296 0.16 0.43 -24.25
N GLY A 297 1.46 0.18 -24.32
CA GLY A 297 2.47 1.05 -23.75
C GLY A 297 3.77 0.90 -24.51
N GLY A 298 4.63 1.90 -24.35
CA GLY A 298 5.98 1.89 -24.87
C GLY A 298 6.89 2.55 -23.85
N GLY A 299 8.13 2.08 -23.78
CA GLY A 299 9.13 2.58 -22.85
C GLY A 299 10.52 2.51 -23.44
N TRP A 300 11.44 3.22 -22.80
CA TRP A 300 12.85 3.16 -23.11
C TRP A 300 13.63 3.00 -21.81
N THR A 301 14.64 2.12 -21.83
CA THR A 301 15.60 1.96 -20.75
C THR A 301 17.01 1.87 -21.33
N THR A 302 18.03 2.20 -20.54
CA THR A 302 19.43 2.08 -20.97
C THR A 302 19.87 0.63 -21.17
N ALA A 303 19.19 -0.33 -20.53
CA ALA A 303 19.54 -1.75 -20.53
C ALA A 303 18.74 -2.59 -21.54
N GLU A 304 17.44 -2.34 -21.70
CA GLU A 304 16.58 -3.08 -22.66
C GLU A 304 16.20 -2.25 -23.90
N CYS A 305 16.83 -1.09 -24.08
CA CYS A 305 16.55 -0.16 -25.16
C CYS A 305 15.05 0.20 -25.27
N PHE A 306 14.51 0.30 -26.48
CA PHE A 306 13.08 0.52 -26.70
C PHE A 306 12.29 -0.77 -26.45
N GLY A 307 11.11 -0.61 -25.84
CA GLY A 307 10.18 -1.69 -25.62
C GLY A 307 8.73 -1.25 -25.81
N VAL A 308 7.89 -2.23 -26.16
CA VAL A 308 6.45 -2.09 -26.31
C VAL A 308 5.75 -3.18 -25.50
N GLU A 309 4.56 -2.86 -25.01
CA GLU A 309 3.69 -3.80 -24.34
C GLU A 309 2.26 -3.63 -24.84
N ALA A 310 1.54 -4.74 -24.89
CA ALA A 310 0.13 -4.79 -25.22
C ALA A 310 -0.57 -5.82 -24.33
N GLN A 311 -1.78 -5.49 -23.89
CA GLN A 311 -2.60 -6.36 -23.07
C GLN A 311 -4.04 -6.25 -23.57
N TRP A 312 -4.64 -7.37 -23.94
CA TRP A 312 -6.05 -7.50 -24.22
C TRP A 312 -6.70 -8.32 -23.12
N ALA A 313 -7.80 -7.84 -22.55
CA ALA A 313 -8.53 -8.53 -21.50
C ALA A 313 -10.01 -8.63 -21.87
N ALA A 314 -10.56 -9.84 -21.80
CA ALA A 314 -11.98 -10.15 -21.84
C ALA A 314 -12.47 -10.48 -20.44
N ARG A 315 -13.32 -9.62 -19.90
CA ARG A 315 -13.91 -9.69 -18.57
C ARG A 315 -15.26 -10.36 -18.63
N ASN A 316 -15.58 -11.14 -17.60
CA ASN A 316 -16.74 -12.02 -17.58
C ASN A 316 -16.76 -13.00 -18.77
N PHE A 317 -15.58 -13.54 -19.12
CA PHE A 317 -15.40 -14.47 -20.23
C PHE A 317 -16.20 -15.76 -19.99
N PHE A 318 -17.19 -16.04 -20.84
CA PHE A 318 -18.19 -17.10 -20.61
C PHE A 318 -18.94 -17.01 -19.27
N GLY A 319 -19.12 -15.81 -18.72
CA GLY A 319 -19.88 -15.58 -17.49
C GLY A 319 -19.07 -15.81 -16.20
N GLY A 320 -19.76 -15.80 -15.06
CA GLY A 320 -19.18 -16.14 -13.75
C GLY A 320 -18.10 -15.19 -13.22
N GLY A 321 -17.90 -14.01 -13.82
CA GLY A 321 -16.84 -13.07 -13.41
C GLY A 321 -15.42 -13.50 -13.84
N ARG A 322 -15.32 -14.49 -14.72
CA ARG A 322 -14.04 -14.99 -15.27
C ARG A 322 -13.28 -13.91 -16.02
N LEU A 323 -11.96 -13.95 -15.96
CA LEU A 323 -11.07 -13.07 -16.74
C LEU A 323 -10.24 -13.93 -17.69
N LEU A 324 -10.25 -13.57 -18.97
CA LEU A 324 -9.30 -14.06 -19.95
C LEU A 324 -8.43 -12.89 -20.40
N GLN A 325 -7.12 -13.05 -20.42
CA GLN A 325 -6.19 -12.00 -20.76
C GLN A 325 -5.08 -12.54 -21.65
N VAL A 326 -4.74 -11.76 -22.68
CA VAL A 326 -3.55 -11.96 -23.49
C VAL A 326 -2.62 -10.79 -23.19
N ARG A 327 -1.38 -11.09 -22.82
CA ARG A 327 -0.34 -10.08 -22.59
C ARG A 327 0.83 -10.35 -23.51
N GLY A 328 1.39 -9.30 -24.07
CA GLY A 328 2.63 -9.33 -24.85
C GLY A 328 3.54 -8.19 -24.43
N ARG A 329 4.82 -8.48 -24.23
CA ARG A 329 5.87 -7.49 -24.03
C ARG A 329 7.03 -7.85 -24.94
N ALA A 330 7.58 -6.84 -25.61
CA ALA A 330 8.79 -6.95 -26.41
C ALA A 330 9.71 -5.78 -26.06
N ALA A 331 10.98 -6.05 -25.82
CA ALA A 331 12.03 -5.07 -25.60
C ALA A 331 13.29 -5.48 -26.38
N ASN A 332 14.39 -4.77 -26.19
CA ASN A 332 15.56 -4.80 -27.07
C ASN A 332 15.22 -4.43 -28.53
N LEU A 333 14.20 -3.59 -28.73
CA LEU A 333 13.87 -3.10 -30.05
C LEU A 333 14.95 -2.11 -30.49
N LEU A 334 15.58 -2.40 -31.62
CA LEU A 334 16.62 -1.57 -32.22
C LEU A 334 17.89 -1.42 -31.35
N THR A 335 18.15 -2.35 -30.43
CA THR A 335 19.36 -2.30 -29.58
C THR A 335 20.64 -2.21 -30.40
N PRO A 336 20.89 -3.03 -31.44
CA PRO A 336 22.13 -2.95 -32.21
C PRO A 336 22.37 -1.58 -32.88
N GLN A 337 21.30 -0.89 -33.28
CA GLN A 337 21.36 0.41 -33.95
C GLN A 337 21.62 1.56 -32.97
N PHE A 338 21.18 1.41 -31.71
CA PHE A 338 21.21 2.48 -30.71
C PHE A 338 22.07 2.17 -29.49
N HIS A 339 22.79 1.05 -29.49
CA HIS A 339 23.63 0.58 -28.40
C HIS A 339 24.57 1.69 -27.90
N ASP A 340 25.33 2.32 -28.81
CA ASP A 340 26.35 3.30 -28.40
C ASP A 340 25.81 4.71 -28.07
N ILE A 341 24.51 4.95 -28.28
CA ILE A 341 23.90 6.29 -28.14
C ILE A 341 22.83 6.30 -27.05
N LEU A 342 21.78 5.50 -27.21
CA LEU A 342 20.61 5.51 -26.33
C LEU A 342 20.58 4.31 -25.38
N CYS A 343 21.30 3.23 -25.70
CA CYS A 343 21.17 1.95 -25.02
C CYS A 343 22.54 1.39 -24.59
N PRO A 344 23.37 2.16 -23.86
CA PRO A 344 24.78 1.83 -23.60
C PRO A 344 24.97 0.63 -22.65
N GLN A 345 23.91 0.20 -21.95
CA GLN A 345 23.89 -1.00 -21.12
C GLN A 345 23.17 -2.16 -21.81
N GLY A 346 22.83 -2.02 -23.10
CA GLY A 346 22.23 -3.07 -23.90
C GLY A 346 23.19 -4.22 -24.13
N GLY A 347 22.66 -5.43 -24.27
CA GLY A 347 23.48 -6.59 -24.61
C GLY A 347 24.05 -6.48 -26.02
N ARG A 348 25.18 -7.15 -26.28
CA ARG A 348 25.77 -7.27 -27.62
C ARG A 348 25.49 -8.64 -28.24
N GLY A 349 25.51 -8.71 -29.57
CA GLY A 349 25.23 -9.95 -30.29
C GLY A 349 23.87 -10.53 -29.90
N ALA A 350 23.84 -11.83 -29.57
CA ALA A 350 22.62 -12.55 -29.18
C ALA A 350 21.91 -11.95 -27.93
N PHE A 351 22.66 -11.31 -27.02
CA PHE A 351 22.10 -10.65 -25.84
C PHE A 351 21.34 -9.36 -26.18
N GLY A 352 21.68 -8.73 -27.30
CA GLY A 352 21.02 -7.53 -27.82
C GLY A 352 19.78 -7.81 -28.67
N ASP A 353 19.50 -9.08 -28.96
CA ASP A 353 18.32 -9.49 -29.72
C ASP A 353 17.02 -9.31 -28.92
N LEU A 354 15.89 -9.36 -29.62
CA LEU A 354 14.54 -9.19 -29.10
C LEU A 354 14.26 -10.04 -27.85
N THR A 355 14.02 -9.39 -26.71
CA THR A 355 13.64 -10.03 -25.44
C THR A 355 12.15 -9.78 -25.20
N GLY A 356 11.42 -10.71 -24.59
CA GLY A 356 9.98 -10.55 -24.44
C GLY A 356 9.26 -11.73 -23.84
N THR A 357 7.97 -11.52 -23.58
CA THR A 357 7.05 -12.53 -23.06
C THR A 357 5.68 -12.39 -23.72
N ILE A 358 5.04 -13.51 -24.01
CA ILE A 358 3.66 -13.61 -24.45
C ILE A 358 2.95 -14.57 -23.50
N SER A 359 1.86 -14.14 -22.87
CA SER A 359 1.07 -14.98 -21.97
C SER A 359 -0.41 -14.94 -22.28
N LEU A 360 -1.07 -16.07 -22.04
CA LEU A 360 -2.52 -16.24 -22.01
C LEU A 360 -2.92 -16.61 -20.58
N ASP A 361 -3.56 -15.68 -19.88
CA ASP A 361 -3.96 -15.82 -18.49
C ASP A 361 -5.47 -16.01 -18.39
N PHE A 362 -5.90 -17.08 -17.72
CA PHE A 362 -7.29 -17.32 -17.35
C PHE A 362 -7.42 -17.27 -15.83
N ALA A 363 -8.40 -16.52 -15.31
CA ALA A 363 -8.71 -16.48 -13.90
C ALA A 363 -10.20 -16.77 -13.65
N GLN A 364 -10.43 -17.76 -12.79
CA GLN A 364 -11.72 -18.18 -12.28
C GLN A 364 -11.83 -17.70 -10.82
N PRO A 365 -12.64 -16.68 -10.52
CA PRO A 365 -12.93 -16.34 -9.13
C PRO A 365 -13.83 -17.42 -8.49
N TRP A 366 -13.77 -17.51 -7.17
CA TRP A 366 -14.71 -18.25 -6.33
C TRP A 366 -14.77 -19.77 -6.57
N ILE A 367 -13.62 -20.44 -6.73
CA ILE A 367 -13.56 -21.90 -6.93
C ILE A 367 -13.69 -22.67 -5.60
N PHE A 368 -14.64 -23.59 -5.47
CA PHE A 368 -14.97 -24.32 -4.22
C PHE A 368 -15.48 -23.44 -3.05
N SER A 369 -15.00 -22.21 -2.93
CA SER A 369 -15.38 -21.19 -1.98
C SER A 369 -15.11 -19.83 -2.58
N THR A 370 -15.90 -18.86 -2.18
CA THR A 370 -15.78 -17.42 -2.45
C THR A 370 -14.61 -16.74 -1.72
N ARG A 371 -13.73 -17.51 -1.09
CA ARG A 371 -12.40 -17.05 -0.65
C ARG A 371 -11.27 -17.57 -1.52
N ASN A 372 -11.57 -18.47 -2.44
CA ASN A 372 -10.58 -19.09 -3.31
C ASN A 372 -10.75 -18.56 -4.74
N SER A 373 -9.65 -18.39 -5.45
CA SER A 373 -9.64 -18.19 -6.90
C SER A 373 -8.62 -19.13 -7.53
N PHE A 374 -8.88 -19.51 -8.76
CA PHE A 374 -7.97 -20.32 -9.56
C PHE A 374 -7.48 -19.50 -10.74
N SER A 375 -6.21 -19.59 -11.06
CA SER A 375 -5.63 -19.04 -12.28
C SER A 375 -4.86 -20.11 -13.03
N ALA A 376 -4.96 -20.08 -14.35
CA ALA A 376 -4.15 -20.85 -15.27
C ALA A 376 -3.49 -19.89 -16.25
N SER A 377 -2.18 -20.00 -16.43
CA SER A 377 -1.42 -19.17 -17.38
C SER A 377 -0.61 -20.06 -18.30
N VAL A 378 -0.59 -19.73 -19.58
CA VAL A 378 0.34 -20.31 -20.56
C VAL A 378 1.25 -19.19 -21.03
N PHE A 379 2.56 -19.39 -21.00
CA PHE A 379 3.52 -18.36 -21.36
C PHE A 379 4.64 -18.89 -22.25
N LEU A 380 5.10 -18.00 -23.14
CA LEU A 380 6.33 -18.11 -23.91
C LEU A 380 7.19 -16.90 -23.53
N GLU A 381 8.45 -17.13 -23.19
CA GLU A 381 9.39 -16.07 -22.86
C GLU A 381 10.77 -16.32 -23.45
N ARG A 382 11.40 -15.22 -23.87
CA ARG A 382 12.83 -15.14 -24.17
C ARG A 382 13.35 -13.96 -23.38
N GLN A 383 14.01 -14.22 -22.26
CA GLN A 383 14.58 -13.21 -21.39
C GLN A 383 16.08 -13.12 -21.62
N SER A 384 16.53 -12.00 -22.17
CA SER A 384 17.95 -11.68 -22.26
C SER A 384 18.34 -10.70 -21.15
N LEU A 385 19.33 -11.08 -20.34
CA LEU A 385 20.01 -10.17 -19.43
C LEU A 385 21.36 -9.75 -20.07
N PRO A 386 21.61 -8.45 -20.28
CA PRO A 386 22.78 -7.97 -21.03
C PRO A 386 24.09 -8.60 -20.58
N ASP A 387 24.73 -9.34 -21.48
CA ASP A 387 26.03 -10.00 -21.30
C ASP A 387 26.09 -10.97 -20.09
N VAL A 388 24.94 -11.49 -19.62
CA VAL A 388 24.87 -12.47 -18.52
C VAL A 388 24.29 -13.81 -18.97
N PHE A 389 23.02 -13.82 -19.37
CA PHE A 389 22.33 -15.03 -19.81
C PHE A 389 21.14 -14.71 -20.72
N ILE A 390 20.74 -15.69 -21.52
CA ILE A 390 19.52 -15.75 -22.30
C ILE A 390 18.75 -16.98 -21.82
N ARG A 391 17.54 -16.76 -21.34
CA ARG A 391 16.64 -17.83 -20.89
C ARG A 391 15.43 -17.87 -21.82
N GLU A 392 15.24 -19.00 -22.48
CA GLU A 392 14.06 -19.28 -23.29
C GLU A 392 13.19 -20.28 -22.55
N ALA A 393 11.92 -19.96 -22.35
CA ALA A 393 11.00 -20.86 -21.66
C ALA A 393 9.61 -20.88 -22.28
N VAL A 394 9.03 -22.07 -22.31
CA VAL A 394 7.62 -22.29 -22.62
C VAL A 394 7.02 -23.06 -21.46
N GLY A 395 5.95 -22.52 -20.86
CA GLY A 395 5.40 -23.13 -19.66
C GLY A 395 3.92 -22.88 -19.45
N ILE A 396 3.42 -23.61 -18.46
CA ILE A 396 2.07 -23.50 -17.94
C ILE A 396 2.16 -23.36 -16.43
N GLU A 397 1.36 -22.47 -15.87
CA GLU A 397 1.23 -22.28 -14.43
C GLU A 397 -0.22 -22.47 -14.02
N PHE A 398 -0.44 -23.27 -12.98
CA PHE A 398 -1.72 -23.37 -12.29
C PHE A 398 -1.54 -22.83 -10.87
N ALA A 399 -2.39 -21.90 -10.46
CA ALA A 399 -2.34 -21.37 -9.10
C ALA A 399 -3.73 -21.34 -8.45
N LEU A 400 -3.78 -21.78 -7.19
CA LEU A 400 -4.93 -21.69 -6.31
C LEU A 400 -4.63 -20.67 -5.21
N ILE A 401 -5.36 -19.56 -5.23
CA ILE A 401 -5.20 -18.46 -4.28
C ILE A 401 -6.33 -18.54 -3.27
N ARG A 402 -6.03 -18.47 -1.98
CA ARG A 402 -6.99 -18.42 -0.88
C ARG A 402 -6.80 -17.16 -0.05
N LEU A 403 -7.86 -16.38 0.10
CA LEU A 403 -7.94 -15.23 1.00
C LEU A 403 -8.20 -15.74 2.43
N ILE A 404 -7.17 -15.68 3.28
CA ILE A 404 -7.26 -16.15 4.67
C ILE A 404 -7.86 -15.06 5.56
N GLY A 405 -7.56 -13.80 5.27
CA GLY A 405 -8.05 -12.65 6.02
C GLY A 405 -7.93 -11.35 5.23
N PRO A 406 -8.19 -10.19 5.86
CA PRO A 406 -7.99 -8.90 5.23
C PRO A 406 -6.55 -8.76 4.74
N GLN A 407 -6.38 -8.44 3.46
CA GLN A 407 -5.07 -8.22 2.82
C GLN A 407 -4.06 -9.36 3.08
N THR A 408 -4.55 -10.59 3.27
CA THR A 408 -3.75 -11.78 3.56
C THR A 408 -4.16 -12.92 2.64
N SER A 409 -3.23 -13.39 1.81
CA SER A 409 -3.46 -14.43 0.81
C SER A 409 -2.42 -15.54 0.91
N LEU A 410 -2.87 -16.77 0.63
CA LEU A 410 -2.03 -17.93 0.46
C LEU A 410 -2.23 -18.48 -0.96
N THR A 411 -1.15 -18.66 -1.70
CA THR A 411 -1.16 -19.14 -3.08
C THR A 411 -0.40 -20.45 -3.15
N LEU A 412 -1.05 -21.51 -3.64
CA LEU A 412 -0.39 -22.75 -4.04
C LEU A 412 -0.27 -22.73 -5.57
N ALA A 413 0.94 -22.82 -6.09
CA ALA A 413 1.22 -22.78 -7.52
C ALA A 413 1.96 -24.05 -7.97
N TYR A 414 1.66 -24.52 -9.17
CA TYR A 414 2.42 -25.54 -9.87
C TYR A 414 2.76 -24.98 -11.25
N ARG A 415 4.05 -24.70 -11.46
CA ARG A 415 4.58 -24.16 -12.71
C ARG A 415 5.38 -25.26 -13.38
N THR A 416 5.07 -25.57 -14.62
CA THR A 416 5.83 -26.52 -15.43
C THR A 416 6.29 -25.84 -16.70
N GLU A 417 7.59 -25.84 -16.94
CA GLU A 417 8.20 -25.14 -18.05
C GLU A 417 9.34 -25.94 -18.67
N LEU A 418 9.43 -25.90 -19.99
CA LEU A 418 10.58 -26.35 -20.74
C LEU A 418 11.51 -25.14 -20.92
N VAL A 419 12.68 -25.20 -20.30
CA VAL A 419 13.63 -24.10 -20.20
C VAL A 419 14.92 -24.45 -20.91
N ARG A 420 15.44 -23.50 -21.66
CA ARG A 420 16.77 -23.52 -22.26
C ARG A 420 17.55 -22.31 -21.73
N LEU A 421 18.77 -22.52 -21.26
CA LEU A 421 19.62 -21.48 -20.68
C LEU A 421 20.93 -21.36 -21.45
N ASP A 422 21.14 -20.25 -22.13
CA ASP A 422 22.41 -19.89 -22.73
C ASP A 422 23.07 -18.81 -21.85
N ALA A 423 24.25 -19.09 -21.29
CA ALA A 423 24.91 -18.17 -20.37
C ALA A 423 26.39 -18.02 -20.67
N ALA A 424 27.00 -16.92 -20.24
CA ALA A 424 28.45 -16.77 -20.35
C ALA A 424 29.17 -17.90 -19.58
N GLU A 425 30.24 -18.48 -20.15
CA GLU A 425 30.98 -19.61 -19.56
C GLU A 425 31.38 -19.38 -18.10
N VAL A 426 31.72 -18.13 -17.76
CA VAL A 426 32.07 -17.71 -16.40
C VAL A 426 30.93 -17.99 -15.42
N LEU A 427 29.67 -17.80 -15.83
CA LEU A 427 28.49 -17.94 -14.98
C LEU A 427 28.25 -19.39 -14.56
N PHE A 428 28.49 -20.36 -15.47
CA PHE A 428 28.37 -21.78 -15.14
C PHE A 428 29.38 -22.18 -14.07
N CYS A 429 30.63 -21.73 -14.20
CA CYS A 429 31.69 -22.03 -13.25
C CYS A 429 31.49 -21.34 -11.89
N THR A 430 31.15 -20.05 -11.87
CA THR A 430 31.12 -19.25 -10.63
C THR A 430 29.80 -19.35 -9.88
N ASN A 431 28.67 -19.42 -10.59
CA ASN A 431 27.34 -19.34 -9.96
C ASN A 431 26.69 -20.72 -9.85
N LEU A 432 26.86 -21.58 -10.85
CA LEU A 432 26.25 -22.90 -10.89
C LEU A 432 27.22 -24.01 -10.43
N LEU A 433 28.50 -23.67 -10.22
CA LEU A 433 29.57 -24.60 -9.80
C LEU A 433 29.77 -25.75 -10.80
N VAL A 434 29.43 -25.52 -12.06
CA VAL A 434 29.58 -26.48 -13.17
C VAL A 434 30.64 -25.94 -14.11
N CYS A 435 31.84 -26.53 -14.08
CA CYS A 435 32.99 -26.07 -14.87
C CYS A 435 33.37 -27.02 -16.02
N ASN A 436 32.80 -28.23 -16.05
CA ASN A 436 33.09 -29.22 -17.07
C ASN A 436 32.19 -28.97 -18.30
N PRO A 437 32.74 -28.83 -19.52
CA PRO A 437 31.94 -28.55 -20.73
C PRO A 437 30.81 -29.56 -20.98
N GLU A 438 31.01 -30.84 -20.62
CA GLU A 438 29.99 -31.89 -20.75
C GLU A 438 28.82 -31.72 -19.77
N ASP A 439 29.07 -31.12 -18.59
CA ASP A 439 28.03 -30.85 -17.61
C ASP A 439 27.31 -29.52 -17.89
N VAL A 440 28.00 -28.58 -18.56
CA VAL A 440 27.42 -27.31 -19.03
C VAL A 440 26.38 -27.56 -20.12
N SER A 441 26.66 -28.45 -21.08
CA SER A 441 25.72 -28.76 -22.17
C SER A 441 24.39 -29.33 -21.66
N ILE A 442 24.39 -30.06 -20.53
CA ILE A 442 23.17 -30.55 -19.88
C ILE A 442 22.27 -29.38 -19.44
N LEU A 443 22.84 -28.25 -19.02
CA LEU A 443 22.10 -27.06 -18.59
C LEU A 443 21.68 -26.17 -19.77
N GLU A 444 22.47 -26.20 -20.85
CA GLU A 444 22.17 -25.48 -22.10
C GLU A 444 21.08 -26.14 -22.93
N ASP A 445 20.90 -27.45 -22.77
CA ASP A 445 19.82 -28.21 -23.38
C ASP A 445 18.45 -27.87 -22.78
N ALA A 446 17.39 -28.21 -23.53
CA ALA A 446 16.02 -27.99 -23.09
C ALA A 446 15.64 -28.95 -21.95
N ASN A 447 15.39 -28.40 -20.76
CA ASN A 447 15.08 -29.16 -19.55
C ASN A 447 13.72 -28.78 -18.97
N TRP A 448 13.02 -29.76 -18.41
CA TRP A 448 11.79 -29.51 -17.65
C TRP A 448 12.13 -29.01 -16.25
N LEU A 449 11.56 -27.87 -15.91
CA LEU A 449 11.51 -27.32 -14.56
C LEU A 449 10.06 -27.26 -14.13
N SER A 450 9.72 -28.06 -13.12
CA SER A 450 8.34 -28.21 -12.65
C SER A 450 8.20 -28.00 -11.14
N PRO A 451 8.48 -26.80 -10.60
CA PRO A 451 8.33 -26.54 -9.17
C PRO A 451 6.87 -26.48 -8.71
N ILE A 452 6.63 -26.96 -7.49
CA ILE A 452 5.44 -26.64 -6.69
C ILE A 452 5.84 -25.53 -5.71
N GLY A 453 5.11 -24.42 -5.73
CA GLY A 453 5.34 -23.25 -4.90
C GLY A 453 4.20 -22.99 -3.91
N LEU A 454 4.55 -22.53 -2.71
CA LEU A 454 3.63 -21.97 -1.73
C LEU A 454 4.06 -20.53 -1.45
N SER A 455 3.17 -19.58 -1.68
CA SER A 455 3.40 -18.16 -1.40
C SER A 455 2.40 -17.64 -0.37
N PHE A 456 2.90 -17.09 0.72
CA PHE A 456 2.12 -16.36 1.72
C PHE A 456 2.41 -14.87 1.59
N SER A 457 1.37 -14.05 1.46
CA SER A 457 1.50 -12.61 1.37
C SER A 457 0.53 -11.93 2.32
N ARG A 458 1.03 -10.94 3.08
CA ARG A 458 0.27 -10.16 4.03
C ARG A 458 0.72 -8.71 3.98
N ASN A 459 -0.19 -7.77 3.69
CA ASN A 459 0.11 -6.35 3.61
C ASN A 459 -0.84 -5.55 4.52
N PHE A 460 -0.32 -5.02 5.62
CA PHE A 460 -1.03 -4.15 6.58
C PHE A 460 -0.46 -2.73 6.55
N ALA A 461 0.18 -2.32 5.46
CA ALA A 461 0.57 -0.93 5.26
C ALA A 461 -0.68 -0.06 5.12
N ASN A 462 -0.66 1.12 5.74
CA ASN A 462 -1.79 2.03 5.75
C ASN A 462 -2.11 2.67 4.39
N ASN A 463 -1.15 2.71 3.47
CA ASN A 463 -1.33 3.19 2.10
C ASN A 463 -0.44 2.38 1.17
N VAL A 464 -0.97 1.98 0.00
CA VAL A 464 -0.26 1.12 -0.95
C VAL A 464 0.82 1.87 -1.74
N LEU A 465 0.61 3.16 -2.03
CA LEU A 465 1.51 3.97 -2.86
C LEU A 465 2.49 4.79 -2.03
N ASN A 466 2.06 5.29 -0.87
CA ASN A 466 2.89 6.09 0.03
C ASN A 466 2.71 5.65 1.49
N PRO A 467 3.22 4.46 1.86
CA PRO A 467 3.07 3.90 3.20
C PRO A 467 3.82 4.74 4.23
N THR A 468 3.15 5.05 5.35
CA THR A 468 3.76 5.78 6.48
C THR A 468 3.77 4.96 7.77
N ARG A 469 2.91 3.94 7.87
CA ARG A 469 2.83 3.01 9.02
C ARG A 469 2.39 1.63 8.56
N GLY A 470 2.87 0.61 9.25
CA GLY A 470 2.45 -0.78 9.06
C GLY A 470 3.58 -1.65 8.50
N TYR A 471 3.23 -2.79 7.94
CA TYR A 471 4.21 -3.74 7.42
C TYR A 471 3.67 -4.54 6.24
N SER A 472 4.57 -5.08 5.45
CA SER A 472 4.29 -6.12 4.46
C SER A 472 5.23 -7.30 4.67
N VAL A 473 4.71 -8.51 4.53
CA VAL A 473 5.49 -9.76 4.61
C VAL A 473 5.10 -10.65 3.43
N VAL A 474 6.11 -11.17 2.76
CA VAL A 474 6.00 -12.17 1.70
C VAL A 474 6.92 -13.34 2.03
N LEU A 475 6.40 -14.56 1.99
CA LEU A 475 7.15 -15.79 2.14
C LEU A 475 6.86 -16.68 0.94
N GLU A 476 7.89 -17.08 0.22
CA GLU A 476 7.84 -17.99 -0.93
C GLU A 476 8.63 -19.25 -0.60
N ILE A 477 8.03 -20.40 -0.82
CA ILE A 477 8.66 -21.71 -0.69
C ILE A 477 8.42 -22.43 -2.00
N GLU A 478 9.46 -22.99 -2.60
CA GLU A 478 9.37 -23.79 -3.82
C GLU A 478 10.13 -25.09 -3.64
N HIS A 479 9.55 -26.16 -4.17
CA HIS A 479 10.15 -27.47 -4.24
C HIS A 479 10.05 -27.98 -5.67
N ALA A 480 11.18 -28.36 -6.26
CA ALA A 480 11.24 -29.09 -7.50
C ALA A 480 11.97 -30.41 -7.29
N SER A 481 11.45 -31.48 -7.88
CA SER A 481 12.10 -32.79 -7.90
C SER A 481 11.57 -33.63 -9.04
N ARG A 482 12.12 -34.84 -9.21
CA ARG A 482 11.62 -35.79 -10.21
C ARG A 482 10.14 -36.15 -10.00
N TRP A 483 9.64 -36.13 -8.76
CA TRP A 483 8.23 -36.37 -8.46
C TRP A 483 7.32 -35.23 -8.95
N THR A 484 7.83 -34.00 -8.96
CA THR A 484 7.09 -32.86 -9.51
C THR A 484 7.21 -32.76 -11.03
N GLY A 485 7.92 -33.68 -11.70
CA GLY A 485 8.16 -33.65 -13.15
C GLY A 485 9.40 -32.86 -13.58
N SER A 486 10.19 -32.36 -12.62
CA SER A 486 11.39 -31.56 -12.87
C SER A 486 12.62 -32.44 -13.15
N ASN A 487 13.45 -32.05 -14.12
CA ASN A 487 14.78 -32.62 -14.35
C ASN A 487 15.73 -32.31 -13.19
N PHE A 488 15.60 -31.11 -12.61
CA PHE A 488 16.44 -30.64 -11.52
C PHE A 488 15.73 -30.71 -10.17
N ARG A 489 16.47 -31.08 -9.14
CA ARG A 489 16.00 -31.05 -7.75
C ARG A 489 16.53 -29.81 -7.03
N TYR A 490 15.63 -28.96 -6.55
CA TYR A 490 15.98 -27.85 -5.68
C TYR A 490 14.86 -27.53 -4.69
N ASP A 491 15.27 -26.92 -3.59
CA ASP A 491 14.40 -26.32 -2.60
C ASP A 491 14.77 -24.83 -2.50
N ARG A 492 13.80 -23.94 -2.65
CA ARG A 492 14.01 -22.48 -2.55
C ARG A 492 13.07 -21.91 -1.50
N VAL A 493 13.62 -21.10 -0.59
CA VAL A 493 12.84 -20.33 0.38
C VAL A 493 13.27 -18.88 0.27
N VAL A 494 12.33 -17.96 0.07
CA VAL A 494 12.59 -16.52 0.08
C VAL A 494 11.60 -15.86 1.02
N ALA A 495 12.10 -15.05 1.94
CA ALA A 495 11.31 -14.26 2.85
C ALA A 495 11.66 -12.78 2.66
N GLU A 496 10.64 -11.95 2.54
CA GLU A 496 10.77 -10.50 2.48
C GLU A 496 9.82 -9.85 3.49
N GLY A 497 10.36 -8.98 4.33
CA GLY A 497 9.62 -8.18 5.27
C GLY A 497 9.96 -6.71 5.09
N THR A 498 8.94 -5.86 4.94
CA THR A 498 9.11 -4.40 4.96
C THR A 498 8.33 -3.81 6.12
N LEU A 499 8.99 -3.01 6.95
CA LEU A 499 8.41 -2.27 8.07
C LEU A 499 8.41 -0.78 7.76
N TYR A 500 7.29 -0.12 8.00
CA TYR A 500 7.12 1.32 7.87
C TYR A 500 6.79 1.91 9.24
N SER A 501 7.62 2.85 9.68
CA SER A 501 7.41 3.62 10.90
C SER A 501 7.56 5.10 10.61
N GLY A 502 6.60 5.92 11.07
CA GLY A 502 6.75 7.37 11.01
C GLY A 502 7.90 7.83 11.91
N LEU A 503 8.75 8.71 11.40
CA LEU A 503 9.85 9.35 12.12
C LEU A 503 9.60 10.86 12.13
N GLY A 504 9.20 11.40 13.29
CA GLY A 504 8.88 12.83 13.45
C GLY A 504 7.66 13.31 12.64
N ARG A 505 7.74 14.56 12.15
CA ARG A 505 6.63 15.28 11.50
C ARG A 505 6.41 14.91 10.03
N SER A 506 7.47 14.56 9.32
CA SER A 506 7.47 14.37 7.85
C SER A 506 8.32 13.19 7.37
N GLY A 507 9.10 12.56 8.26
CA GLY A 507 9.94 11.42 7.93
C GLY A 507 9.19 10.10 8.03
N VAL A 508 9.57 9.15 7.18
CA VAL A 508 9.17 7.74 7.30
C VAL A 508 10.44 6.91 7.25
N LEU A 509 10.66 6.11 8.29
CA LEU A 509 11.65 5.06 8.28
C LEU A 509 11.02 3.82 7.62
N ALA A 510 11.57 3.44 6.47
CA ALA A 510 11.24 2.18 5.79
C ALA A 510 12.45 1.23 5.92
N ALA A 511 12.24 0.07 6.54
CA ALA A 511 13.24 -0.97 6.64
C ALA A 511 12.78 -2.19 5.86
N ARG A 512 13.55 -2.62 4.85
CA ARG A 512 13.29 -3.84 4.06
C ARG A 512 14.37 -4.86 4.35
N LEU A 513 13.96 -6.04 4.78
CA LEU A 513 14.82 -7.21 4.94
C LEU A 513 14.36 -8.29 3.98
N ARG A 514 15.28 -8.76 3.14
CA ARG A 514 15.06 -9.89 2.22
C ARG A 514 16.11 -10.93 2.49
N GLY A 515 15.68 -12.14 2.81
CA GLY A 515 16.53 -13.31 3.00
C GLY A 515 16.08 -14.42 2.07
N GLY A 516 17.03 -15.24 1.63
CA GLY A 516 16.71 -16.39 0.80
C GLY A 516 17.69 -17.53 1.03
N TRP A 517 17.21 -18.73 0.85
CA TRP A 517 18.00 -19.95 0.84
C TRP A 517 17.62 -20.77 -0.39
N VAL A 518 18.62 -21.29 -1.09
CA VAL A 518 18.44 -22.26 -2.16
C VAL A 518 19.31 -23.45 -1.83
N GLY A 519 18.69 -24.61 -1.67
CA GLY A 519 19.36 -25.89 -1.55
C GLY A 519 19.22 -26.66 -2.85
N ALA A 520 20.34 -27.00 -3.47
CA ALA A 520 20.33 -28.03 -4.51
C ALA A 520 20.27 -29.40 -3.82
N GLY A 521 19.43 -30.31 -4.30
CA GLY A 521 19.76 -31.73 -4.14
C GLY A 521 21.12 -31.95 -4.80
N ALA A 522 22.05 -32.66 -4.15
CA ALA A 522 23.43 -32.78 -4.64
C ALA A 522 23.46 -33.05 -6.15
N PHE A 523 24.12 -32.20 -6.95
CA PHE A 523 24.26 -32.37 -8.40
C PHE A 523 24.82 -33.77 -8.75
N LYS A 524 25.67 -34.33 -7.86
CA LYS A 524 26.17 -35.71 -7.94
C LYS A 524 25.09 -36.80 -7.98
N ALA A 525 23.89 -36.55 -7.43
CA ALA A 525 22.77 -37.48 -7.51
C ALA A 525 22.08 -37.48 -8.89
N LEU A 526 22.35 -36.49 -9.75
CA LEU A 526 21.87 -36.43 -11.14
C LEU A 526 22.72 -37.30 -12.08
N LEU A 527 23.99 -37.52 -11.76
CA LEU A 527 24.90 -38.40 -12.52
C LEU A 527 24.73 -39.89 -12.21
N GLN A 528 23.93 -40.25 -11.20
CA GLN A 528 23.58 -41.64 -10.92
C GLN A 528 22.34 -42.02 -11.71
N THR A 529 22.53 -42.35 -13.00
CA THR A 529 21.60 -43.23 -13.70
C THR A 529 21.58 -44.60 -13.00
N PRO A 530 20.44 -45.33 -13.00
CA PRO A 530 20.42 -46.71 -12.53
C PRO A 530 21.39 -47.61 -13.31
#